data_AF-A0A967WND5-F1
#
_entry.id   AF-A0A967WND5-F1
#
_cell.length_a   1.000
_cell.length_b   1.000
_cell.length_c   1.000
_cell.angle_alpha   90.00
_cell.angle_beta   90.00
_cell.angle_gamma   90.00
#
_symmetry.space_group_name_H-M   'P 1'
#
loop_
_entity.id
_entity.type
_entity.pdbx_description
1 polymer ?
#
loop_
_entity_poly.entity_id
_entity_poly.type
_entity_poly.pdbx_seq_one_letter_code
_entity_poly.pdbx_strand_id
1 'polypeptide(L)'
;REGQCVAVVDGELKVARKTPEATVKAALSHLPMEEVSLITLYYGADTHEGEARALARELRRLRPQHDVEVVYGGQPHYYYIVSAE
;
A
#
# COMPACT_ATOMS: atom_id res chain seq x y z
N ARG A 1 -5.29 -10.95 18.66
CA ARG A 1 -5.85 -11.01 17.29
C ARG A 1 -4.70 -11.39 16.35
N GLU A 2 -4.51 -12.67 16.13
CA GLU A 2 -3.43 -13.19 15.28
C GLU A 2 -3.88 -13.22 13.81
N GLY A 3 -2.95 -13.05 12.88
CA GLY A 3 -3.21 -13.15 11.44
C GLY A 3 -3.81 -11.90 10.77
N GLN A 4 -3.76 -10.73 11.41
CA GLN A 4 -4.10 -9.47 10.73
C GLN A 4 -2.85 -8.82 10.13
N CYS A 5 -2.99 -8.27 8.92
CA CYS A 5 -2.00 -7.38 8.31
C CYS A 5 -2.16 -5.99 8.92
N VAL A 6 -1.06 -5.38 9.34
CA VAL A 6 -1.05 -4.05 9.94
C VAL A 6 -0.29 -3.05 9.09
N ALA A 7 -0.67 -1.77 9.18
CA ALA A 7 0.12 -0.68 8.60
C ALA A 7 0.48 0.35 9.67
N VAL A 8 1.73 0.77 9.59
CA VAL A 8 2.29 1.88 10.35
C VAL A 8 2.32 3.09 9.43
N VAL A 9 1.72 4.19 9.87
CA VAL A 9 1.66 5.47 9.16
C VAL A 9 2.19 6.52 10.13
N ASP A 10 3.19 7.30 9.70
CA ASP A 10 3.89 8.29 10.53
C ASP A 10 4.43 7.73 11.86
N GLY A 11 4.96 6.50 11.81
CA GLY A 11 5.51 5.82 12.99
C GLY A 11 4.47 5.22 13.93
N GLU A 12 3.18 5.38 13.65
CA GLU A 12 2.10 4.86 14.48
C GLU A 12 1.32 3.73 13.80
N LEU A 13 0.94 2.72 14.59
CA LEU A 13 0.07 1.62 14.13
C LEU A 13 -1.37 2.13 13.92
N LYS A 14 -1.73 2.52 12.70
CA LYS A 14 -3.05 3.09 12.39
C LYS A 14 -4.08 2.06 11.91
N VAL A 15 -3.64 0.97 11.27
CA VAL A 15 -4.54 0.07 10.53
C VAL A 15 -4.26 -1.39 10.86
N ALA A 16 -5.33 -2.18 11.00
CA ALA A 16 -5.30 -3.64 11.00
C ALA A 16 -6.43 -4.20 10.12
N ARG A 17 -6.10 -5.02 9.12
CA ARG A 17 -7.06 -5.70 8.22
C ARG A 17 -6.66 -7.16 8.00
N LYS A 18 -7.51 -7.91 7.29
CA LYS A 18 -7.28 -9.34 7.02
C LYS A 18 -6.30 -9.60 5.87
N THR A 19 -6.11 -8.63 4.97
CA THR A 19 -5.25 -8.80 3.80
C THR A 19 -4.35 -7.59 3.60
N PRO A 20 -3.17 -7.74 2.98
CA PRO A 20 -2.27 -6.63 2.69
C PRO A 20 -2.93 -5.53 1.86
N GLU A 21 -3.75 -5.88 0.87
CA GLU A 21 -4.43 -4.94 -0.03
C GLU A 21 -5.44 -4.09 0.72
N ALA A 22 -6.23 -4.71 1.60
CA ALA A 22 -7.18 -3.99 2.44
C ALA A 22 -6.44 -3.07 3.42
N THR A 23 -5.29 -3.50 3.93
CA THR A 23 -4.44 -2.70 4.81
C THR A 23 -3.88 -1.48 4.08
N VAL A 24 -3.32 -1.61 2.87
CA VAL A 24 -2.79 -0.49 2.08
C VAL A 24 -3.90 0.52 1.76
N LYS A 25 -5.05 0.07 1.27
CA LYS A 25 -6.18 0.96 0.94
C LYS A 25 -6.65 1.76 2.16
N ALA A 26 -6.72 1.13 3.32
CA ALA A 26 -7.07 1.81 4.57
C ALA A 26 -5.95 2.74 5.05
N ALA A 27 -4.67 2.36 4.92
CA ALA A 27 -3.53 3.21 5.30
C ALA A 27 -3.52 4.53 4.52
N LEU A 28 -3.79 4.49 3.22
CA LEU A 28 -3.89 5.69 2.37
C LEU A 28 -5.01 6.65 2.79
N SER A 29 -6.02 6.23 3.55
CA SER A 29 -7.03 7.17 4.09
C SER A 29 -6.56 7.98 5.29
N HIS A 30 -5.37 7.68 5.83
CA HIS A 30 -4.75 8.43 6.92
C HIS A 30 -3.77 9.50 6.43
N LEU A 31 -3.54 9.61 5.11
CA LEU A 31 -2.65 10.58 4.50
C LEU A 31 -3.45 11.75 3.88
N PRO A 32 -2.86 12.96 3.77
CA PRO A 32 -3.45 14.09 3.04
C PRO A 32 -3.40 13.84 1.54
N MET A 33 -4.29 12.97 1.04
CA MET A 33 -4.26 12.50 -0.34
C MET A 33 -4.50 13.59 -1.39
N GLU A 34 -5.01 14.74 -1.00
CA GLU A 34 -5.13 15.95 -1.83
C GLU A 34 -3.79 16.60 -2.15
N GLU A 35 -2.75 16.37 -1.33
CA GLU A 35 -1.38 16.86 -1.55
C GLU A 35 -0.53 15.85 -2.32
N VAL A 36 -0.99 14.59 -2.39
CA VAL A 36 -0.32 13.49 -3.07
C VAL A 36 -0.65 13.52 -4.56
N SER A 37 0.37 13.42 -5.39
CA SER A 37 0.34 13.25 -6.84
C SER A 37 0.68 11.82 -7.28
N LEU A 38 1.60 11.16 -6.58
CA LEU A 38 2.15 9.85 -6.92
C LEU A 38 2.10 8.90 -5.72
N ILE A 39 1.62 7.68 -5.96
CA ILE A 39 1.66 6.57 -5.01
C ILE A 39 2.60 5.49 -5.56
N THR A 40 3.69 5.22 -4.87
CA THR A 40 4.61 4.13 -5.26
C THR A 40 4.44 2.93 -4.34
N LEU A 41 4.05 1.78 -4.91
CA LEU A 41 3.96 0.50 -4.22
C LEU A 41 5.26 -0.28 -4.40
N TYR A 42 6.07 -0.32 -3.36
CA TYR A 42 7.23 -1.21 -3.27
C TYR A 42 6.77 -2.55 -2.71
N TYR A 43 6.69 -3.60 -3.53
CA TYR A 43 6.29 -4.92 -3.06
C TYR A 43 7.51 -5.72 -2.56
N GLY A 44 7.33 -6.42 -1.44
CA GLY A 44 8.39 -7.16 -0.77
C GLY A 44 8.69 -8.52 -1.40
N ALA A 45 9.68 -9.21 -0.85
CA ALA A 45 10.20 -10.47 -1.40
C ALA A 45 9.14 -11.59 -1.47
N ASP A 46 8.22 -11.64 -0.51
CA ASP A 46 7.19 -12.67 -0.41
C ASP A 46 5.86 -12.29 -1.09
N THR A 47 5.80 -11.12 -1.75
CA THR A 47 4.60 -10.64 -2.45
C THR A 47 4.78 -10.83 -3.95
N HIS A 48 3.77 -11.41 -4.62
CA HIS A 48 3.89 -11.65 -6.05
C HIS A 48 3.63 -10.35 -6.84
N GLU A 49 4.40 -10.09 -7.90
CA GLU A 49 4.24 -8.89 -8.72
C GLU A 49 2.81 -8.74 -9.26
N GLY A 50 2.17 -9.86 -9.60
CA GLY A 50 0.77 -9.90 -10.04
C GLY A 50 -0.22 -9.33 -9.01
N GLU A 51 0.01 -9.57 -7.72
CA GLU A 51 -0.80 -9.03 -6.62
C GLU A 51 -0.59 -7.52 -6.49
N ALA A 52 0.67 -7.08 -6.51
CA ALA A 52 1.02 -5.66 -6.47
C ALA A 52 0.41 -4.88 -7.66
N ARG A 53 0.48 -5.44 -8.87
CA ARG A 53 -0.16 -4.86 -10.06
C ARG A 53 -1.68 -4.86 -9.98
N ALA A 54 -2.29 -5.86 -9.35
CA ALA A 54 -3.74 -5.88 -9.13
C ALA A 54 -4.17 -4.78 -8.16
N LEU A 55 -3.46 -4.62 -7.05
CA LEU A 55 -3.67 -3.53 -6.10
C LEU A 55 -3.51 -2.16 -6.77
N ALA A 56 -2.46 -1.97 -7.56
CA ALA A 56 -2.24 -0.71 -8.28
C ALA A 56 -3.37 -0.37 -9.26
N ARG A 57 -3.92 -1.36 -9.98
CA ARG A 57 -5.10 -1.16 -10.84
C ARG A 57 -6.32 -0.75 -10.03
N GLU A 58 -6.53 -1.37 -8.87
CA GLU A 58 -7.64 -1.02 -7.99
C GLU A 58 -7.50 0.41 -7.44
N LEU A 59 -6.29 0.80 -7.03
CA LEU A 59 -6.00 2.16 -6.55
C LEU A 59 -6.26 3.20 -7.64
N ARG A 60 -5.76 3.01 -8.87
CA ARG A 60 -6.03 3.91 -10.01
C ARG A 60 -7.53 4.05 -10.29
N ARG A 61 -8.31 2.97 -10.11
CA ARG A 61 -9.77 3.02 -10.27
C ARG A 61 -10.45 3.82 -9.15
N LEU A 62 -10.00 3.65 -7.91
CA LEU A 62 -10.57 4.33 -6.74
C LEU A 62 -10.14 5.80 -6.65
N ARG A 63 -8.97 6.12 -7.22
CA ARG A 63 -8.29 7.41 -7.13
C ARG A 63 -7.70 7.79 -8.50
N PRO A 64 -8.55 8.11 -9.49
CA PRO A 64 -8.11 8.35 -10.88
C PRO A 64 -7.24 9.59 -11.06
N GLN A 65 -7.22 10.49 -10.08
CA GLN A 65 -6.38 11.70 -10.07
C GLN A 65 -4.94 11.44 -9.60
N HIS A 66 -4.64 10.23 -9.13
CA HIS A 66 -3.33 9.84 -8.60
C HIS A 66 -2.61 8.91 -9.56
N ASP A 67 -1.34 9.21 -9.84
CA ASP A 67 -0.47 8.24 -10.48
C ASP A 67 -0.10 7.14 -9.49
N VAL A 68 -0.01 5.92 -10.00
CA VAL A 68 0.36 4.76 -9.18
C VAL A 68 1.48 4.01 -9.87
N GLU A 69 2.58 3.78 -9.18
CA GLU A 69 3.71 2.98 -9.66
C GLU A 69 3.86 1.69 -8.85
N VAL A 70 4.44 0.67 -9.49
CA VAL A 70 4.74 -0.60 -8.85
C VAL A 70 6.20 -0.91 -9.07
N VAL A 71 6.93 -1.06 -7.97
CA VAL A 71 8.37 -1.29 -7.96
C VAL A 71 8.66 -2.53 -7.13
N TYR A 72 9.57 -3.38 -7.60
CA TYR A 72 10.07 -4.46 -6.77
C TYR A 72 10.99 -3.88 -5.69
N GLY A 73 10.53 -3.90 -4.43
CA GLY A 73 11.32 -3.43 -3.30
C GLY A 73 12.17 -4.53 -2.66
N GLY A 74 11.69 -5.78 -2.74
CA GLY A 74 12.44 -6.96 -2.27
C GLY A 74 12.71 -6.98 -0.76
N GLN A 75 12.08 -6.11 0.02
CA GLN A 75 12.27 -6.10 1.46
C GLN A 75 11.73 -7.41 2.06
N PRO A 76 12.52 -8.06 2.95
CA PRO A 76 12.00 -9.18 3.72
C PRO A 76 10.98 -8.67 4.75
N HIS A 77 10.01 -9.51 5.12
CA HIS A 77 9.00 -9.27 6.18
C HIS A 77 7.91 -8.24 5.89
N TYR A 78 8.03 -7.41 4.86
CA TYR A 78 7.00 -6.44 4.47
C TYR A 78 6.29 -6.90 3.21
N TYR A 79 4.95 -6.87 3.21
CA TYR A 79 4.19 -7.06 1.97
C TYR A 79 4.37 -5.87 1.03
N TYR A 80 4.23 -4.66 1.60
CA TYR A 80 4.37 -3.41 0.87
C TYR A 80 5.07 -2.36 1.74
N ILE A 81 5.90 -1.54 1.10
CA ILE A 81 6.22 -0.18 1.52
C ILE A 81 5.54 0.76 0.54
N VAL A 82 4.93 1.83 1.04
CA VAL A 82 4.17 2.77 0.20
C VAL A 82 4.76 4.15 0.37
N SER A 83 5.21 4.75 -0.74
CA SER A 83 5.50 6.19 -0.81
C SER A 83 4.27 6.92 -1.34
N ALA A 84 3.98 8.09 -0.79
CA ALA A 84 2.92 8.98 -1.23
C ALA A 84 3.51 10.39 -1.29
N GLU A 85 3.67 10.91 -2.50
CA GLU A 85 4.40 12.15 -2.84
C GLU A 85 3.51 13.14 -3.58
#